data_AF-A0A354X8S1-F1
#
_entry.id   AF-A0A354X8S1-F1
#
_cell.length_a   1.000
_cell.length_b   1.000
_cell.length_c   1.000
_cell.angle_alpha   90.00
_cell.angle_beta   90.00
_cell.angle_gamma   90.00
#
_symmetry.space_group_name_H-M   'P 1'
#
loop_
_entity.id
_entity.type
_entity.pdbx_description
1 polymer ?
#
loop_
_entity_poly.entity_id
_entity_poly.type
_entity_poly.pdbx_seq_one_letter_code
_entity_poly.pdbx_strand_id
1 'polypeptide(L)'
;MIERVIILENVDPVVFYGVNNNNIQLLKTLFPKLRIVARGHVMKIIGDEEELDNFEKTIRELEQFSIEMNVLTEEHILELVKGKAPAIAVVNNLIIHGLNGKPILARTANQKKLVEAFDENDLVFAIGPAGSGKTYTAIALAVRALKNKQVRKIILSRPAVEAGEKLGFL
;
A
#
# COMPACT_ATOMS: atom_id res chain seq x y z
N MET A 1 -19.49 23.08 -17.61
CA MET A 1 -18.51 21.97 -17.50
C MET A 1 -17.19 22.54 -17.00
N ILE A 2 -16.86 22.22 -15.76
CA ILE A 2 -15.63 22.62 -15.07
C ILE A 2 -14.63 21.48 -15.25
N GLU A 3 -13.34 21.80 -15.43
CA GLU A 3 -12.24 20.82 -15.42
C GLU A 3 -11.52 20.87 -14.06
N ARG A 4 -11.28 19.70 -13.46
CA ARG A 4 -10.41 19.54 -12.29
C ARG A 4 -9.35 18.46 -12.54
N VAL A 5 -8.21 18.62 -11.88
CA VAL A 5 -7.08 17.69 -11.94
C VAL A 5 -6.84 17.14 -10.55
N ILE A 6 -6.95 15.83 -10.41
CA ILE A 6 -6.62 15.07 -9.20
C ILE A 6 -5.26 14.41 -9.41
N ILE A 7 -4.38 14.57 -8.43
CA ILE A 7 -3.09 13.86 -8.36
C ILE A 7 -3.24 12.72 -7.35
N LEU A 8 -3.03 11.49 -7.82
CA LEU A 8 -3.01 10.28 -7.00
C LEU A 8 -1.64 10.19 -6.30
N GLU A 9 -1.58 10.61 -5.04
CA GLU A 9 -0.34 10.57 -4.28
C GLU A 9 -0.14 9.22 -3.58
N ASN A 10 1.04 8.61 -3.72
CA ASN A 10 1.47 7.42 -2.97
C ASN A 10 0.66 6.13 -3.22
N VAL A 11 -0.20 6.12 -4.25
CA VAL A 11 -0.88 4.93 -4.74
C VAL A 11 -0.17 4.42 -5.98
N ASP A 12 0.01 3.10 -6.10
CA ASP A 12 0.42 2.49 -7.36
C ASP A 12 -0.73 2.59 -8.38
N PRO A 13 -0.58 3.33 -9.49
CA PRO A 13 -1.64 3.49 -10.49
C PRO A 13 -2.11 2.15 -11.07
N VAL A 14 -1.24 1.14 -11.11
CA VAL A 14 -1.61 -0.20 -11.59
C VAL A 14 -2.60 -0.86 -10.63
N VAL A 15 -2.37 -0.72 -9.31
CA VAL A 15 -3.28 -1.24 -8.29
C VAL A 15 -4.59 -0.45 -8.30
N PHE A 16 -4.53 0.87 -8.42
CA PHE A 16 -5.70 1.74 -8.36
C PHE A 16 -6.62 1.58 -9.58
N TYR A 17 -6.05 1.67 -10.79
CA TYR A 17 -6.82 1.54 -12.03
C TYR A 17 -7.17 0.09 -12.36
N GLY A 18 -6.51 -0.86 -11.69
CA GLY A 18 -6.74 -2.28 -11.84
C GLY A 18 -6.24 -2.85 -13.16
N VAL A 19 -6.27 -4.18 -13.26
CA VAL A 19 -5.76 -4.90 -14.43
C VAL A 19 -6.59 -4.51 -15.65
N ASN A 20 -5.90 -4.18 -16.75
CA ASN A 20 -6.55 -3.69 -17.98
C ASN A 20 -7.46 -2.47 -17.76
N ASN A 21 -7.20 -1.66 -16.74
CA ASN A 21 -7.98 -0.47 -16.42
C ASN A 21 -9.45 -0.77 -16.02
N ASN A 22 -9.74 -1.96 -15.50
CA ASN A 22 -11.12 -2.34 -15.13
C ASN A 22 -11.74 -1.39 -14.08
N ASN A 23 -10.98 -1.01 -13.04
CA ASN A 23 -11.50 -0.14 -11.97
C ASN A 23 -11.84 1.26 -12.48
N ILE A 24 -11.03 1.82 -13.39
CA ILE A 24 -11.33 3.14 -13.96
C ILE A 24 -12.53 3.08 -14.92
N GLN A 25 -12.75 1.96 -15.62
CA GLN A 25 -13.97 1.77 -16.42
C GLN A 25 -15.21 1.64 -15.53
N LEU A 26 -15.09 0.96 -14.38
CA LEU A 26 -16.15 0.90 -13.39
C LEU A 26 -16.49 2.30 -12.84
N LEU A 27 -15.48 3.10 -12.46
CA LEU A 27 -15.69 4.47 -12.01
C LEU A 27 -16.40 5.34 -13.07
N LYS A 28 -16.05 5.20 -14.34
CA LYS A 28 -16.77 5.88 -15.45
C LYS A 28 -18.24 5.45 -15.55
N THR A 29 -18.52 4.19 -15.25
CA THR A 29 -19.89 3.64 -15.27
C THR A 29 -20.71 4.15 -14.09
N LEU A 30 -20.07 4.30 -12.92
CA LEU A 30 -20.71 4.80 -11.70
C LEU A 30 -20.94 6.32 -11.72
N PHE A 31 -20.10 7.07 -12.46
CA PHE A 31 -20.21 8.52 -12.62
C PHE A 31 -20.40 8.91 -14.11
N PRO A 32 -21.53 8.56 -14.74
CA PRO A 32 -21.72 8.70 -16.19
C PRO A 32 -21.78 10.16 -16.67
N LYS A 33 -22.03 11.11 -15.76
CA LYS A 33 -22.03 12.56 -16.06
C LYS A 33 -20.64 13.16 -16.11
N LEU A 34 -19.62 12.43 -15.65
CA LEU A 34 -18.24 12.90 -15.61
C LEU A 34 -17.43 12.33 -16.78
N ARG A 35 -16.67 13.21 -17.45
CA ARG A 35 -15.63 12.76 -18.38
C ARG A 35 -14.34 12.55 -17.61
N ILE A 36 -13.95 11.30 -17.43
CA ILE A 36 -12.76 10.90 -16.66
C ILE A 36 -11.64 10.45 -17.60
N VAL A 37 -10.46 11.07 -17.46
CA VAL A 37 -9.25 10.70 -18.20
C VAL A 37 -8.09 10.54 -17.22
N ALA A 38 -7.51 9.35 -17.16
CA ALA A 38 -6.45 9.02 -16.21
C ALA A 38 -5.16 8.60 -16.94
N ARG A 39 -4.01 9.09 -16.48
CA ARG A 39 -2.69 8.70 -16.98
C ARG A 39 -1.63 8.81 -15.88
N GLY A 40 -1.04 7.69 -15.51
CA GLY A 40 -0.06 7.63 -14.42
C GLY A 40 -0.69 8.07 -13.11
N HIS A 41 -0.11 9.07 -12.45
CA HIS A 41 -0.66 9.62 -11.20
C HIS A 41 -1.66 10.77 -11.43
N VAL A 42 -1.95 11.14 -12.67
CA VAL A 42 -2.79 12.31 -12.97
C VAL A 42 -4.14 11.84 -13.49
N MET A 43 -5.21 12.29 -12.84
CA MET A 43 -6.58 12.09 -13.27
C MET A 43 -7.25 13.43 -13.55
N LYS A 44 -7.74 13.60 -14.76
CA LYS A 44 -8.54 14.75 -15.18
C LYS A 44 -10.02 14.38 -15.19
N ILE A 45 -10.83 15.25 -14.60
CA ILE A 45 -12.28 15.08 -14.53
C ILE A 45 -12.97 16.34 -15.03
N ILE A 46 -14.04 16.17 -15.80
CA ILE A 46 -14.81 17.26 -16.36
C ILE A 46 -16.30 16.98 -16.17
N GLY A 47 -17.04 17.94 -15.62
CA GLY A 47 -18.46 17.80 -15.35
C GLY A 47 -19.05 19.00 -14.62
N ASP A 48 -20.13 18.75 -13.89
CA ASP A 48 -20.81 19.74 -13.04
C ASP A 48 -20.21 19.74 -11.63
N GLU A 49 -20.28 20.89 -10.95
CA GLU A 49 -19.56 21.13 -9.68
C GLU A 49 -19.92 20.12 -8.57
N GLU A 50 -21.21 19.85 -8.38
CA GLU A 50 -21.68 18.89 -7.35
C GLU A 50 -21.16 17.46 -7.59
N GLU A 51 -21.13 17.02 -8.85
CA GLU A 51 -20.64 15.69 -9.22
C GLU A 51 -19.11 15.61 -9.07
N LEU A 52 -18.40 16.70 -9.37
CA LEU A 52 -16.94 16.78 -9.18
C LEU A 52 -16.57 16.69 -7.70
N ASP A 53 -17.29 17.39 -6.82
CA ASP A 53 -17.05 17.36 -5.37
C ASP A 53 -17.29 15.96 -4.79
N ASN A 54 -18.39 15.31 -5.17
CA ASN A 54 -18.69 13.95 -4.73
C ASN A 54 -17.64 12.95 -5.23
N PHE A 55 -17.27 13.04 -6.51
CA PHE A 55 -16.25 12.16 -7.10
C PHE A 55 -14.88 12.35 -6.45
N GLU A 56 -14.47 13.59 -6.22
CA GLU A 56 -13.19 13.89 -5.57
C GLU A 56 -13.14 13.29 -4.16
N LYS A 57 -14.21 13.44 -3.37
CA LYS A 57 -14.32 12.80 -2.06
C LYS A 57 -14.18 11.28 -2.14
N THR A 58 -14.93 10.64 -3.04
CA THR A 58 -14.86 9.18 -3.25
C THR A 58 -13.45 8.74 -3.68
N ILE A 59 -12.78 9.48 -4.56
CA ILE A 59 -11.42 9.15 -4.98
C ILE A 59 -10.45 9.21 -3.82
N ARG A 60 -10.55 10.21 -2.92
CA ARG A 60 -9.70 10.26 -1.71
C ARG A 60 -9.94 9.07 -0.78
N GLU A 61 -11.18 8.64 -0.61
CA GLU A 61 -11.52 7.45 0.18
C GLU A 61 -10.94 6.17 -0.47
N LEU A 62 -11.03 6.04 -1.79
CA LEU A 62 -10.45 4.93 -2.54
C LEU A 62 -8.92 4.93 -2.50
N GLU A 63 -8.29 6.11 -2.58
CA GLU A 63 -6.84 6.28 -2.46
C GLU A 63 -6.38 5.78 -1.10
N GLN A 64 -7.01 6.25 -0.03
CA GLN A 64 -6.68 5.85 1.34
C GLN A 64 -6.81 4.34 1.53
N PHE A 65 -7.93 3.77 1.08
CA PHE A 65 -8.16 2.33 1.16
C PHE A 65 -7.10 1.55 0.36
N SER A 66 -6.75 2.01 -0.84
CA SER A 66 -5.75 1.37 -1.69
C SER A 66 -4.34 1.41 -1.07
N ILE A 67 -3.98 2.50 -0.40
CA ILE A 67 -2.68 2.64 0.30
C ILE A 67 -2.58 1.62 1.43
N GLU A 68 -3.63 1.53 2.25
CA GLU A 68 -3.71 0.67 3.44
C GLU A 68 -3.74 -0.82 3.04
N MET A 69 -4.66 -1.18 2.16
CA MET A 69 -4.92 -2.57 1.79
C MET A 69 -4.00 -3.08 0.69
N ASN A 70 -3.30 -2.19 -0.03
CA ASN A 70 -2.47 -2.52 -1.20
C ASN A 70 -3.21 -3.37 -2.25
N VAL A 71 -4.53 -3.20 -2.32
CA VAL A 71 -5.44 -3.85 -3.26
C VAL A 71 -6.70 -2.99 -3.39
N LEU A 72 -7.25 -2.92 -4.59
CA LEU A 72 -8.53 -2.26 -4.84
C LEU A 72 -9.32 -3.12 -5.84
N THR A 73 -10.38 -3.77 -5.37
CA THR A 73 -11.27 -4.61 -6.19
C THR A 73 -12.52 -3.83 -6.57
N GLU A 74 -13.24 -4.32 -7.58
CA GLU A 74 -14.52 -3.74 -7.99
C GLU A 74 -15.55 -3.73 -6.85
N GLU A 75 -15.55 -4.76 -6.00
CA GLU A 75 -16.41 -4.84 -4.82
C GLU A 75 -16.10 -3.72 -3.82
N HIS A 76 -14.82 -3.49 -3.50
CA HIS A 76 -14.42 -2.38 -2.62
C HIS A 76 -14.86 -1.03 -3.19
N ILE A 77 -14.73 -0.83 -4.50
CA ILE A 77 -15.17 0.41 -5.18
C ILE A 77 -16.68 0.58 -5.03
N LEU A 78 -17.45 -0.47 -5.29
CA LEU A 78 -18.92 -0.43 -5.20
C LEU A 78 -19.39 -0.17 -3.77
N GLU A 79 -18.71 -0.70 -2.75
CA GLU A 79 -19.05 -0.46 -1.34
C GLU A 79 -18.75 0.98 -0.93
N LEU A 80 -17.53 1.47 -1.24
CA LEU A 80 -17.11 2.84 -0.90
C LEU A 80 -17.95 3.90 -1.61
N VAL A 81 -18.27 3.71 -2.89
CA VAL A 81 -19.17 4.61 -3.64
C VAL A 81 -20.58 4.65 -3.03
N LYS A 82 -21.04 3.54 -2.44
CA LYS A 82 -22.33 3.47 -1.72
C LYS A 82 -22.25 4.05 -0.30
N GLY A 83 -21.10 4.59 0.11
CA GLY A 83 -20.86 5.10 1.46
C GLY A 83 -20.79 3.99 2.52
N LYS A 84 -20.54 2.74 2.12
CA LYS A 84 -20.31 1.62 3.03
C LYS A 84 -18.83 1.42 3.24
N ALA A 85 -18.43 1.19 4.48
CA ALA A 85 -17.08 0.71 4.76
C ALA A 85 -16.93 -0.72 4.20
N PRO A 86 -15.88 -1.01 3.41
CA PRO A 86 -15.66 -2.35 2.92
C PRO A 86 -15.54 -3.36 4.05
N ALA A 87 -16.01 -4.59 3.81
CA ALA A 87 -15.88 -5.67 4.79
C ALA A 87 -14.41 -6.11 4.91
N ILE A 88 -13.63 -5.43 5.75
CA ILE A 88 -12.23 -5.78 6.01
C ILE A 88 -12.19 -6.85 7.11
N ALA A 89 -11.68 -8.03 6.80
CA ALA A 89 -11.40 -9.03 7.82
C ALA A 89 -10.32 -8.51 8.78
N VAL A 90 -10.62 -8.46 10.08
CA VAL A 90 -9.62 -8.08 11.09
C VAL A 90 -8.54 -9.17 11.13
N VAL A 91 -7.33 -8.81 10.74
CA VAL A 91 -6.18 -9.74 10.74
C VAL A 91 -5.26 -9.43 11.91
N ASN A 92 -5.21 -10.36 12.88
CA ASN A 92 -4.36 -10.21 14.06
C ASN A 92 -2.86 -10.24 13.71
N ASN A 93 -2.09 -9.37 14.35
CA ASN A 93 -0.62 -9.23 14.17
C ASN A 93 -0.21 -8.84 12.74
N LEU A 94 -1.06 -8.07 12.05
CA LEU A 94 -0.75 -7.49 10.75
C LEU A 94 0.39 -6.48 10.86
N ILE A 95 1.40 -6.65 10.02
CA ILE A 95 2.48 -5.68 9.83
C ILE A 95 2.12 -4.76 8.67
N ILE A 96 1.86 -5.35 7.50
CA ILE A 96 1.56 -4.61 6.28
C ILE A 96 0.85 -5.52 5.26
N HIS A 97 0.07 -4.92 4.37
CA HIS A 97 -0.38 -5.59 3.15
C HIS A 97 0.70 -5.51 2.06
N GLY A 98 1.21 -6.67 1.65
CA GLY A 98 2.15 -6.83 0.55
C GLY A 98 1.46 -6.82 -0.82
N LEU A 99 2.11 -7.40 -1.82
CA LEU A 99 1.60 -7.46 -3.20
C LEU A 99 0.18 -8.04 -3.26
N ASN A 100 -0.69 -7.39 -4.02
CA ASN A 100 -2.11 -7.76 -4.20
C ASN A 100 -2.86 -7.93 -2.86
N GLY A 101 -2.54 -7.09 -1.88
CA GLY A 101 -3.18 -7.10 -0.55
C GLY A 101 -2.84 -8.29 0.34
N LYS A 102 -1.87 -9.13 -0.03
CA LYS A 102 -1.48 -10.29 0.80
C LYS A 102 -0.98 -9.83 2.17
N PRO A 103 -1.60 -10.28 3.27
CA PRO A 103 -1.20 -9.83 4.60
C PRO A 103 0.17 -10.41 5.00
N ILE A 104 1.06 -9.55 5.49
CA ILE A 104 2.32 -9.94 6.11
C ILE A 104 2.17 -9.82 7.62
N LEU A 105 2.29 -10.94 8.32
CA LEU A 105 1.97 -11.06 9.75
C LEU A 105 3.19 -11.43 10.59
N ALA A 106 3.23 -10.97 11.84
CA ALA A 106 4.11 -11.52 12.86
C ALA A 106 3.50 -12.81 13.42
N ARG A 107 3.91 -13.95 12.86
CA ARG A 107 3.30 -15.27 13.14
C ARG A 107 3.79 -15.89 14.45
N THR A 108 5.07 -15.72 14.77
CA THR A 108 5.68 -16.33 15.95
C THR A 108 5.85 -15.32 17.09
N ALA A 109 5.95 -15.81 18.33
CA ALA A 109 6.18 -14.94 19.49
C ALA A 109 7.43 -14.04 19.33
N ASN A 110 8.52 -14.57 18.75
CA ASN A 110 9.73 -13.79 18.51
C ASN A 110 9.58 -12.75 17.39
N GLN A 111 8.72 -13.01 16.40
CA GLN A 111 8.38 -11.99 15.40
C GLN A 111 7.55 -10.87 16.01
N LYS A 112 6.63 -11.18 16.93
CA LYS A 112 5.86 -10.16 17.66
C LYS A 112 6.75 -9.28 18.52
N LYS A 113 7.66 -9.90 19.28
CA LYS A 113 8.70 -9.18 20.04
C LYS A 113 9.56 -8.28 19.14
N LEU A 114 9.89 -8.72 17.93
CA LEU A 114 10.62 -7.89 16.96
C LEU A 114 9.79 -6.68 16.50
N VAL A 115 8.47 -6.85 16.29
CA VAL A 115 7.58 -5.74 15.95
C VAL A 115 7.48 -4.74 17.11
N GLU A 116 7.23 -5.23 18.32
CA GLU A 116 7.19 -4.39 19.55
C GLU A 116 8.51 -3.63 19.75
N ALA A 117 9.64 -4.34 19.66
CA ALA A 117 10.96 -3.72 19.80
C ALA A 117 11.25 -2.65 18.73
N PHE A 118 10.75 -2.84 17.49
CA PHE A 118 10.89 -1.85 16.43
C PHE A 118 10.14 -0.55 16.74
N ASP A 119 8.97 -0.64 17.38
CA ASP A 119 8.15 0.53 17.70
C ASP A 119 8.71 1.32 18.92
N GLU A 120 9.45 0.64 19.81
CA GLU A 120 9.93 1.22 21.08
C GLU A 120 11.41 1.65 21.06
N ASN A 121 12.21 1.24 20.06
CA ASN A 121 13.66 1.41 20.07
C ASN A 121 14.21 1.94 18.75
N ASP A 122 15.21 2.83 18.82
CA ASP A 122 15.92 3.34 17.63
C ASP A 122 16.81 2.29 16.94
N LEU A 123 17.28 1.29 17.69
CA LEU A 123 18.17 0.22 17.20
C LEU A 123 17.78 -1.14 17.79
N VAL A 124 17.58 -2.13 16.91
CA VAL A 124 17.19 -3.49 17.29
C VAL A 124 18.14 -4.52 16.69
N PHE A 125 18.70 -5.39 17.54
CA PHE A 125 19.47 -6.56 17.11
C PHE A 125 18.60 -7.81 17.12
N ALA A 126 18.25 -8.31 15.93
CA ALA A 126 17.52 -9.55 15.79
C ALA A 126 18.46 -10.73 15.51
N ILE A 127 18.63 -11.63 16.49
CA ILE A 127 19.47 -12.83 16.38
C ILE A 127 18.63 -14.11 16.32
N GLY A 128 19.15 -15.15 15.66
CA GLY A 128 18.50 -16.47 15.60
C GLY A 128 18.84 -17.28 14.35
N PRO A 129 18.42 -18.55 14.27
CA PRO A 129 18.79 -19.48 13.20
C PRO A 129 18.18 -19.10 11.84
N ALA A 130 18.78 -19.58 10.74
CA ALA A 130 18.24 -19.38 9.40
C ALA A 130 16.76 -19.80 9.31
N GLY A 131 15.98 -19.08 8.50
CA GLY A 131 14.54 -19.36 8.32
C GLY A 131 13.61 -18.82 9.41
N SER A 132 14.10 -18.27 10.52
CA SER A 132 13.23 -17.75 11.60
C SER A 132 12.49 -16.43 11.28
N GLY A 133 12.65 -15.89 10.05
CA GLY A 133 11.92 -14.72 9.56
C GLY A 133 12.46 -13.35 9.98
N LYS A 134 13.61 -13.27 10.68
CA LYS A 134 14.22 -12.00 11.15
C LYS A 134 14.28 -10.92 10.06
N THR A 135 14.94 -11.26 8.95
CA THR A 135 15.13 -10.35 7.81
C THR A 135 13.81 -10.00 7.15
N TYR A 136 12.93 -10.99 6.96
CA TYR A 136 11.63 -10.77 6.31
C TYR A 136 10.72 -9.84 7.12
N THR A 137 10.60 -10.07 8.44
CA THR A 137 9.83 -9.21 9.35
C THR A 137 10.43 -7.81 9.45
N ALA A 138 11.75 -7.68 9.57
CA ALA A 138 12.42 -6.37 9.61
C ALA A 138 12.20 -5.56 8.31
N ILE A 139 12.28 -6.22 7.15
CA ILE A 139 12.00 -5.57 5.87
C ILE A 139 10.53 -5.14 5.79
N ALA A 140 9.58 -5.99 6.22
CA ALA A 140 8.16 -5.63 6.23
C ALA A 140 7.88 -4.39 7.11
N LEU A 141 8.55 -4.28 8.27
CA LEU A 141 8.49 -3.12 9.15
C LEU A 141 9.09 -1.86 8.50
N ALA A 142 10.24 -1.99 7.84
CA ALA A 142 10.86 -0.89 7.11
C ALA A 142 9.96 -0.38 5.96
N VAL A 143 9.33 -1.29 5.21
CA VAL A 143 8.38 -0.93 4.15
C VAL A 143 7.13 -0.28 4.74
N ARG A 144 6.63 -0.75 5.89
CA ARG A 144 5.52 -0.12 6.63
C ARG A 144 5.86 1.32 6.99
N ALA A 145 7.04 1.56 7.54
CA ALA A 145 7.51 2.90 7.90
C ALA A 145 7.65 3.81 6.67
N LEU A 146 8.12 3.27 5.53
CA LEU A 146 8.22 4.02 4.27
C LEU A 146 6.83 4.40 3.75
N LYS A 147 5.88 3.46 3.70
CA LYS A 147 4.49 3.73 3.24
C LYS A 147 3.80 4.76 4.13
N ASN A 148 4.04 4.69 5.45
CA ASN A 148 3.48 5.62 6.42
C ASN A 148 4.22 6.97 6.50
N LYS A 149 5.16 7.24 5.58
CA LYS A 149 5.99 8.46 5.53
C LYS A 149 6.80 8.74 6.80
N GLN A 150 7.02 7.72 7.63
CA GLN A 150 7.87 7.82 8.82
C GLN A 150 9.35 7.90 8.43
N VAL A 151 9.72 7.31 7.28
CA VAL A 151 11.06 7.39 6.69
C VAL A 151 11.00 7.78 5.23
N ARG A 152 12.09 8.36 4.70
CA ARG A 152 12.20 8.76 3.29
C ARG A 152 12.87 7.72 2.39
N LYS A 153 13.69 6.84 2.98
CA LYS A 153 14.48 5.84 2.24
C LYS A 153 14.75 4.62 3.10
N ILE A 154 14.84 3.46 2.47
CA ILE A 154 15.29 2.20 3.07
C ILE A 154 16.69 1.91 2.54
N ILE A 155 17.63 1.59 3.43
CA ILE A 155 18.99 1.17 3.06
C ILE A 155 19.12 -0.31 3.44
N LEU A 156 19.38 -1.16 2.45
CA LEU A 156 19.68 -2.57 2.65
C LEU A 156 21.17 -2.77 2.41
N SER A 157 21.85 -3.35 3.39
CA SER A 157 23.26 -3.71 3.28
C SER A 157 23.43 -5.17 3.68
N ARG A 158 24.38 -5.83 3.03
CA ARG A 158 24.86 -7.17 3.40
C ARG A 158 26.38 -7.14 3.44
N PRO A 159 27.02 -7.92 4.33
CA PRO A 159 28.47 -8.07 4.28
C PRO A 159 28.89 -8.64 2.92
N ALA A 160 30.07 -8.25 2.45
CA ALA A 160 30.60 -8.68 1.15
C ALA A 160 30.97 -10.18 1.10
N VAL A 161 30.87 -10.89 2.22
CA VAL A 161 31.35 -12.26 2.39
C VAL A 161 30.31 -13.04 3.15
N GLU A 162 29.95 -14.21 2.63
CA GLU A 162 29.02 -15.13 3.29
C GLU A 162 29.78 -16.11 4.18
N ALA A 163 29.08 -16.65 5.19
CA ALA A 163 29.68 -17.62 6.09
C ALA A 163 30.14 -18.86 5.31
N GLY A 164 31.45 -19.10 5.28
CA GLY A 164 32.07 -20.24 4.58
C GLY A 164 32.82 -19.87 3.31
N GLU A 165 32.75 -18.63 2.83
CA GLU A 165 33.57 -18.16 1.72
C GLU A 165 34.90 -17.58 2.23
N LYS A 166 36.02 -18.03 1.66
CA LYS A 166 37.33 -17.38 1.89
C LYS A 166 37.37 -16.12 1.04
N LEU A 167 37.55 -14.96 1.68
CA LEU A 167 38.06 -13.77 1.00
C LEU A 167 39.37 -14.17 0.32
N GLY A 168 39.38 -14.24 -1.01
CA GLY A 168 40.62 -13.98 -1.74
C GLY A 168 41.08 -12.60 -1.31
N PHE A 169 42.31 -12.50 -0.81
CA PHE A 169 42.94 -11.23 -0.44
C PHE A 169 42.77 -10.22 -1.59
N LEU A 170 42.44 -8.97 -1.24
CA LEU A 170 42.57 -7.82 -2.14
C LEU A 170 44.01 -7.65 -2.59
#